data_AF-A0A497KZQ8-F1
#
_entry.id   AF-A0A497KZQ8-F1
#
_cell.length_a   1.000
_cell.length_b   1.000
_cell.length_c   1.000
_cell.angle_alpha   90.00
_cell.angle_beta   90.00
_cell.angle_gamma   90.00
#
_symmetry.space_group_name_H-M   'P 1'
#
loop_
_entity.id
_entity.type
_entity.pdbx_description
1 polymer ?
#
loop_
_entity_poly.entity_id
_entity_poly.type
_entity_poly.pdbx_seq_one_letter_code
_entity_poly.pdbx_strand_id
1 'polypeptide(L)'
;PCPAGGCLLTDPHFAKRLRDYLDHEGRPTLEHIALLKLGRHFRLGTARVIVGRNEKENHILLSVAESRDIPHMSVAGYMGPVTLILGEADDETLEKSAAITVRYSDAPRETPVEVRYAHGDVTTILAEAVEDQELERWRI
;
A
#
# COMPACT_ATOMS: atom_id res chain seq x y z
N PRO A 1 24.41 11.76 -22.95
CA PRO A 1 24.25 12.06 -21.52
C PRO A 1 23.03 12.99 -21.31
N CYS A 2 21.88 12.43 -20.93
CA CYS A 2 20.66 13.22 -20.72
C CYS A 2 20.40 13.38 -19.22
N PRO A 3 20.16 14.59 -18.71
CA PRO A 3 19.83 14.80 -17.30
C PRO A 3 18.36 14.40 -17.11
N ALA A 4 18.10 13.14 -16.80
CA ALA A 4 16.76 12.66 -16.43
C ALA A 4 16.40 13.05 -14.98
N GLY A 5 16.74 14.28 -14.58
CA GLY A 5 16.42 14.86 -13.29
C GLY A 5 15.17 15.71 -13.40
N GLY A 6 14.05 15.13 -13.81
CA GLY A 6 12.75 15.78 -13.66
C GLY A 6 12.55 16.09 -12.18
N CYS A 7 12.17 17.32 -11.83
CA CYS A 7 11.92 17.69 -10.45
C CYS A 7 10.82 16.77 -9.91
N LEU A 8 11.03 16.13 -8.77
CA LEU A 8 10.09 15.16 -8.20
C LEU A 8 8.71 15.79 -7.91
N LEU A 9 8.67 17.12 -7.76
CA LEU A 9 7.46 17.93 -7.62
C LEU A 9 6.70 18.18 -8.94
N THR A 10 7.30 17.85 -10.09
CA THR A 10 6.65 17.91 -11.41
C THR A 10 5.99 16.60 -11.82
N ASP A 11 6.20 15.52 -11.07
CA ASP A 11 5.47 14.28 -11.27
C ASP A 11 4.03 14.45 -10.72
N PRO A 12 2.98 14.37 -11.57
CA PRO A 12 1.61 14.63 -11.16
C PRO A 12 1.08 13.59 -10.15
N HIS A 13 1.56 12.34 -10.21
CA HIS A 13 1.19 11.30 -9.25
C HIS A 13 1.84 11.57 -7.89
N PHE A 14 3.12 11.90 -7.86
CA PHE A 14 3.78 12.28 -6.61
C PHE A 14 3.16 13.53 -5.99
N ALA A 15 2.86 14.54 -6.80
CA ALA A 15 2.21 15.76 -6.33
C ALA A 15 0.81 15.47 -5.75
N LYS A 16 0.04 14.54 -6.33
CA LYS A 16 -1.26 14.13 -5.79
C LYS A 16 -1.11 13.42 -4.44
N ARG A 17 -0.15 12.50 -4.32
CA ARG A 17 0.17 11.82 -3.05
C ARG A 17 0.67 12.77 -1.97
N LEU A 18 1.50 13.75 -2.32
CA LEU A 18 2.00 14.74 -1.38
C LEU A 18 0.89 15.68 -0.90
N ARG A 19 -0.02 16.09 -1.79
CA ARG A 19 -1.22 16.87 -1.40
C ARG A 19 -2.09 16.08 -0.43
N ASP A 20 -2.42 14.83 -0.78
CA ASP A 20 -3.18 13.94 0.09
C ASP A 20 -2.50 13.75 1.47
N TYR A 21 -1.18 13.60 1.51
CA TYR A 21 -0.41 13.57 2.76
C TYR A 21 -0.63 14.86 3.56
N LEU A 22 -0.43 16.03 2.94
CA LEU A 22 -0.51 17.33 3.64
C LEU A 22 -1.92 17.58 4.20
N ASP A 23 -2.95 17.16 3.48
CA ASP A 23 -4.35 17.37 3.86
C ASP A 23 -4.77 16.50 5.06
N HIS A 24 -4.15 15.33 5.27
CA HIS A 24 -4.57 14.36 6.30
C HIS A 24 -3.54 14.15 7.42
N GLU A 25 -2.25 14.23 7.13
CA GLU A 25 -1.15 13.81 8.01
C GLU A 25 -0.22 14.98 8.38
N GLY A 26 -0.52 16.19 7.91
CA GLY A 26 0.22 17.41 8.24
C GLY A 26 1.61 17.47 7.59
N ARG A 27 2.64 17.89 8.33
CA ARG A 27 3.97 18.17 7.75
C ARG A 27 4.79 16.88 7.57
N PRO A 28 5.16 16.49 6.34
CA PRO A 28 5.93 15.27 6.12
C PRO A 28 7.38 15.41 6.56
N THR A 29 7.96 14.30 7.04
CA THR A 29 9.40 14.14 7.26
C THR A 29 10.08 13.66 5.98
N LEU A 30 11.43 13.65 5.96
CA LEU A 30 12.18 13.09 4.83
C LEU A 30 11.85 11.61 4.57
N GLU A 31 11.57 10.86 5.63
CA GLU A 31 11.21 9.45 5.56
C GLU A 31 9.82 9.27 4.95
N HIS A 32 8.85 10.10 5.34
CA HIS A 32 7.52 10.09 4.74
C HIS A 32 7.59 10.42 3.25
N ILE A 33 8.40 11.42 2.87
CA ILE A 33 8.65 11.75 1.45
C ILE A 33 9.28 10.57 0.71
N ALA A 34 10.17 9.81 1.34
CA ALA A 34 10.74 8.60 0.74
C ALA A 34 9.67 7.51 0.53
N LEU A 35 8.80 7.28 1.52
CA LEU A 35 7.68 6.34 1.42
C LEU A 35 6.67 6.73 0.32
N LEU A 36 6.39 8.03 0.14
CA LEU A 36 5.49 8.51 -0.92
C LEU A 36 5.94 8.14 -2.34
N LYS A 37 7.25 7.88 -2.53
CA LYS A 37 7.82 7.46 -3.81
C LYS A 37 7.66 5.97 -4.08
N LEU A 38 7.39 5.18 -3.05
CA LEU A 38 7.25 3.73 -3.14
C LEU A 38 5.79 3.36 -3.40
N GLY A 39 5.57 2.31 -4.17
CA GLY A 39 4.25 1.68 -4.27
C GLY A 39 3.17 2.48 -5.00
N ARG A 40 1.97 1.90 -4.91
CA ARG A 40 0.67 2.46 -5.29
C ARG A 40 -0.03 2.89 -4.01
N HIS A 41 -0.63 4.09 -4.01
CA HIS A 41 -1.20 4.70 -2.82
C HIS A 41 -2.72 4.70 -2.92
N PHE A 42 -3.38 4.29 -1.85
CA PHE A 42 -4.83 4.28 -1.72
C PHE A 42 -5.24 4.93 -0.40
N ARG A 43 -6.35 5.66 -0.41
CA ARG A 43 -6.97 6.25 0.78
C ARG A 43 -8.21 5.45 1.13
N LEU A 44 -8.20 4.79 2.29
CA LEU A 44 -9.30 4.02 2.84
C LEU A 44 -9.73 4.67 4.15
N GLY A 45 -10.79 5.48 4.12
CA GLY A 45 -11.19 6.28 5.28
C GLY A 45 -10.07 7.23 5.70
N THR A 46 -9.61 7.12 6.94
CA THR A 46 -8.48 7.89 7.50
C THR A 46 -7.13 7.25 7.17
N ALA A 47 -7.09 5.97 6.81
CA ALA A 47 -5.86 5.22 6.56
C ALA A 47 -5.34 5.38 5.13
N ARG A 48 -4.02 5.43 5.00
CA ARG A 48 -3.31 5.34 3.72
C ARG A 48 -2.70 3.96 3.57
N VAL A 49 -3.00 3.33 2.44
CA VAL A 49 -2.47 2.01 2.07
C VAL A 49 -1.44 2.15 0.96
N ILE A 50 -0.28 1.50 1.13
CA ILE A 50 0.81 1.50 0.15
C ILE A 50 1.07 0.08 -0.32
N VAL A 51 0.89 -0.18 -1.62
CA VAL A 51 1.08 -1.50 -2.24
C VAL A 51 2.33 -1.49 -3.11
N GLY A 52 3.28 -2.37 -2.83
CA GLY A 52 4.52 -2.46 -3.60
C GLY A 52 4.32 -2.78 -5.09
N ARG A 53 5.15 -2.21 -5.96
CA ARG A 53 5.06 -2.42 -7.42
C ARG A 53 5.95 -3.53 -7.95
N ASN A 54 7.02 -3.85 -7.22
CA ASN A 54 8.06 -4.78 -7.61
C ASN A 54 8.77 -5.31 -6.35
N GLU A 55 9.60 -6.33 -6.54
CA GLU A 55 10.33 -6.99 -5.45
C GLU A 55 11.18 -6.02 -4.63
N LYS A 56 11.88 -5.09 -5.28
CA LYS A 56 12.72 -4.09 -4.59
C LYS A 56 11.88 -3.20 -3.66
N GLU A 57 10.73 -2.74 -4.13
CA GLU A 57 9.81 -1.98 -3.28
C GLU A 57 9.24 -2.83 -2.16
N ASN A 58 8.87 -4.08 -2.42
CA ASN A 58 8.38 -5.00 -1.39
C ASN A 58 9.38 -5.18 -0.25
N HIS A 59 10.66 -5.40 -0.56
CA HIS A 59 11.73 -5.53 0.44
C HIS A 59 11.87 -4.26 1.30
N ILE A 60 11.83 -3.08 0.68
CA ILE A 60 11.91 -1.80 1.41
C ILE A 60 10.66 -1.60 2.28
N LEU A 61 9.47 -1.86 1.74
CA LEU A 61 8.21 -1.73 2.47
C LEU A 61 8.17 -2.67 3.68
N LEU A 62 8.56 -3.94 3.51
CA LEU A 62 8.64 -4.91 4.60
C LEU A 62 9.63 -4.48 5.68
N SER A 63 10.83 -4.04 5.28
CA SER A 63 11.83 -3.55 6.23
C SER A 63 11.33 -2.35 7.04
N VAL A 64 10.60 -1.42 6.40
CA VAL A 64 9.97 -0.29 7.09
C VAL A 64 8.84 -0.77 8.00
N ALA A 65 8.06 -1.77 7.58
CA ALA A 65 6.99 -2.36 8.37
C ALA A 65 7.53 -2.90 9.70
N GLU A 66 8.51 -3.80 9.62
CA GLU A 66 9.08 -4.50 10.75
C GLU A 66 9.84 -3.56 11.69
N SER A 67 10.62 -2.61 11.14
CA SER A 67 11.39 -1.66 11.96
C SER A 67 10.53 -0.66 12.72
N ARG A 68 9.28 -0.43 12.30
CA ARG A 68 8.37 0.55 12.88
C ARG A 68 7.09 -0.04 13.46
N ASP A 69 6.99 -1.36 13.47
CA ASP A 69 5.78 -2.09 13.87
C ASP A 69 4.52 -1.61 13.13
N ILE A 70 4.67 -1.29 11.84
CA ILE A 70 3.55 -0.84 10.99
C ILE A 70 2.80 -2.07 10.48
N PRO A 71 1.46 -2.09 10.56
CA PRO A 71 0.67 -3.18 10.02
C PRO A 71 0.94 -3.41 8.52
N HIS A 72 1.13 -4.67 8.14
CA HIS A 72 1.36 -5.02 6.75
C HIS A 72 0.71 -6.34 6.34
N MET A 73 0.52 -6.50 5.02
CA MET A 73 -0.14 -7.65 4.42
C MET A 73 0.63 -8.25 3.25
N SER A 74 0.46 -9.56 3.06
CA SER A 74 0.92 -10.30 1.89
C SER A 74 0.01 -11.50 1.62
N VAL A 75 -0.16 -11.88 0.36
CA VAL A 75 -0.91 -13.10 0.01
C VAL A 75 -0.16 -14.36 0.45
N ALA A 76 -0.87 -15.35 0.98
CA ALA A 76 -0.32 -16.66 1.30
C ALA A 76 -0.41 -17.59 0.08
N GLY A 77 0.66 -18.35 -0.19
CA GLY A 77 0.68 -19.36 -1.24
C GLY A 77 0.84 -18.83 -2.67
N TYR A 78 0.90 -17.51 -2.85
CA TYR A 78 1.08 -16.86 -4.15
C TYR A 78 2.17 -15.79 -4.09
N MET A 79 2.74 -15.45 -5.24
CA MET A 79 3.58 -14.26 -5.35
C MET A 79 2.70 -13.01 -5.35
N GLY A 80 3.11 -11.98 -4.63
CA GLY A 80 2.33 -10.75 -4.54
C GLY A 80 3.08 -9.60 -3.90
N PRO A 81 2.43 -8.44 -3.81
CA PRO A 81 3.02 -7.26 -3.21
C PRO A 81 3.04 -7.35 -1.68
N VAL A 82 3.92 -6.56 -1.08
CA VAL A 82 3.78 -6.17 0.32
C VAL A 82 2.92 -4.92 0.38
N THR A 83 1.91 -4.96 1.23
CA THR A 83 0.98 -3.84 1.46
C THR A 83 1.20 -3.29 2.86
N LEU A 84 1.48 -1.99 2.99
CA LEU A 84 1.54 -1.29 4.28
C LEU A 84 0.23 -0.55 4.55
N ILE A 85 -0.19 -0.50 5.81
CA ILE A 85 -1.35 0.26 6.28
C ILE A 85 -0.85 1.33 7.25
N LEU A 86 -1.04 2.60 6.89
CA LEU A 86 -0.63 3.77 7.68
C LEU A 86 -1.88 4.49 8.17
N GLY A 87 -2.17 4.42 9.46
CA GLY A 87 -3.36 5.01 10.07
C GLY A 87 -4.14 3.95 10.86
N GLU A 88 -5.44 4.17 11.02
CA GLU A 88 -6.32 3.24 11.73
C GLU A 88 -6.58 1.99 10.88
N ALA A 89 -6.35 0.81 11.46
CA ALA A 89 -6.56 -0.48 10.81
C ALA A 89 -7.86 -1.12 11.33
N ASP A 90 -8.99 -0.45 11.07
CA ASP A 90 -10.31 -1.00 11.37
C ASP A 90 -10.69 -2.14 10.41
N ASP A 91 -11.74 -2.89 10.75
CA ASP A 91 -12.15 -4.09 10.00
C ASP A 91 -12.39 -3.78 8.51
N GLU A 92 -13.04 -2.66 8.20
CA GLU A 92 -13.30 -2.23 6.81
C GLU A 92 -12.00 -1.91 6.05
N THR A 93 -11.04 -1.25 6.71
CA THR A 93 -9.72 -0.97 6.12
C THR A 93 -8.93 -2.25 5.91
N LEU A 94 -8.98 -3.19 6.85
CA LEU A 94 -8.31 -4.48 6.74
C LEU A 94 -8.87 -5.30 5.58
N GLU A 95 -10.19 -5.43 5.47
CA GLU A 95 -10.85 -6.15 4.38
C GLU A 95 -10.51 -5.56 3.01
N LYS A 96 -10.62 -4.24 2.86
CA LYS A 96 -10.28 -3.56 1.60
C LYS A 96 -8.80 -3.66 1.27
N SER A 97 -7.91 -3.52 2.26
CA SER A 97 -6.47 -3.67 2.07
C SER A 97 -6.11 -5.08 1.61
N ALA A 98 -6.74 -6.09 2.20
CA ALA A 98 -6.58 -7.48 1.79
C ALA A 98 -7.03 -7.69 0.35
N ALA A 99 -8.22 -7.18 -0.03
CA ALA A 99 -8.75 -7.29 -1.38
C ALA A 99 -7.87 -6.59 -2.44
N ILE A 100 -7.31 -5.42 -2.11
CA ILE A 100 -6.33 -4.73 -2.95
C ILE A 100 -5.04 -5.56 -3.09
N THR A 101 -4.59 -6.19 -2.00
CA THR A 101 -3.37 -7.02 -1.99
C THR A 101 -3.53 -8.24 -2.90
N VAL A 102 -4.69 -8.92 -2.84
CA VAL A 102 -5.05 -10.03 -3.73
C VAL A 102 -5.11 -9.54 -5.18
N ARG A 103 -5.75 -8.39 -5.45
CA ARG A 103 -5.90 -7.81 -6.79
C ARG A 103 -4.58 -7.55 -7.52
N TYR A 104 -3.50 -7.26 -6.79
CA TYR A 104 -2.17 -7.03 -7.33
C TYR A 104 -1.22 -8.24 -7.21
N SER A 105 -1.72 -9.38 -6.74
CA SER A 105 -0.98 -10.64 -6.67
C SER A 105 -1.21 -11.52 -7.90
N ASP A 106 -0.47 -12.63 -7.96
CA ASP A 106 -0.66 -13.71 -8.94
C ASP A 106 -1.77 -14.70 -8.53
N ALA A 107 -2.48 -14.42 -7.43
CA ALA A 107 -3.55 -15.28 -6.96
C ALA A 107 -4.81 -15.18 -7.86
N PRO A 108 -5.64 -16.24 -7.91
CA PRO A 108 -6.87 -16.19 -8.69
C PRO A 108 -7.82 -15.11 -8.17
N ARG A 109 -8.43 -14.35 -9.09
CA ARG A 109 -9.24 -13.18 -8.74
C ARG A 109 -10.63 -13.51 -8.24
N GLU A 110 -11.18 -14.64 -8.68
CA GLU A 110 -12.57 -15.06 -8.47
C GLU A 110 -12.74 -16.03 -7.29
N THR A 111 -11.69 -16.21 -6.49
CA THR A 111 -11.72 -17.12 -5.33
C THR A 111 -11.14 -16.43 -4.11
N PRO A 112 -11.70 -16.66 -2.90
CA PRO A 112 -11.09 -16.22 -1.67
C PRO A 112 -9.68 -16.79 -1.51
N VAL A 113 -8.72 -15.92 -1.22
CA VAL A 113 -7.32 -16.26 -0.96
C VAL A 113 -6.95 -15.80 0.44
N GLU A 114 -6.14 -16.59 1.12
CA GLU A 114 -5.59 -16.22 2.42
C GLU A 114 -4.59 -15.07 2.29
N VAL A 115 -4.82 -13.99 3.01
CA VAL A 115 -3.92 -12.85 3.16
C VAL A 115 -3.40 -12.84 4.59
N ARG A 116 -2.08 -12.90 4.74
CA ARG A 116 -1.42 -12.75 6.03
C ARG A 116 -1.41 -11.28 6.41
N TYR A 117 -1.93 -10.99 7.59
CA TYR A 117 -1.84 -9.69 8.23
C TYR A 117 -0.89 -9.79 9.41
N ALA A 118 0.05 -8.86 9.52
CA ALA A 118 1.05 -8.84 10.58
C ALA A 118 1.06 -7.47 11.26
N HIS A 119 0.75 -7.47 12.56
CA HIS A 119 0.87 -6.34 13.47
C HIS A 119 0.96 -6.85 14.91
N GLY A 120 2.18 -6.96 15.45
CA GLY A 120 2.47 -7.75 16.64
C GLY A 120 2.31 -9.26 16.40
N ASP A 121 1.07 -9.73 16.32
CA ASP A 121 0.72 -11.11 15.97
C ASP A 121 0.41 -11.23 14.46
N VAL A 122 0.59 -12.45 13.94
CA VAL A 122 0.24 -12.77 12.55
C VAL A 122 -1.13 -13.44 12.52
N THR A 123 -2.07 -12.83 11.81
CA THR A 123 -3.40 -13.39 11.55
C THR A 123 -3.60 -13.60 10.06
N THR A 124 -4.71 -14.26 9.69
CA THR A 124 -5.04 -14.52 8.29
C THR A 124 -6.46 -14.04 8.02
N ILE A 125 -6.62 -13.35 6.89
CA ILE A 125 -7.87 -12.79 6.39
C ILE A 125 -8.15 -13.46 5.06
N LEU A 126 -9.37 -13.96 4.86
CA LEU A 126 -9.80 -14.44 3.54
C LEU A 126 -10.33 -13.26 2.73
N ALA A 127 -9.77 -13.02 1.55
CA ALA A 127 -10.18 -11.93 0.69
C ALA A 127 -10.19 -12.33 -0.79
N GLU A 128 -11.10 -11.72 -1.55
CA GLU A 128 -11.16 -11.80 -3.01
C GLU A 128 -10.56 -10.55 -3.64
N ALA A 129 -10.17 -10.61 -4.92
CA ALA A 129 -9.63 -9.44 -5.60
C ALA A 129 -10.71 -8.35 -5.74
N VAL A 130 -10.38 -7.12 -5.35
CA VAL A 130 -11.28 -5.97 -5.55
C VAL A 130 -11.51 -5.66 -7.04
N GLU A 131 -12.72 -5.26 -7.38
CA GLU A 131 -13.11 -4.77 -8.71
C GLU A 131 -12.39 -3.49 -9.11
N ASP A 132 -12.13 -3.32 -10.41
CA ASP A 132 -11.39 -2.16 -10.93
C ASP A 132 -12.10 -0.83 -10.64
N GLN A 133 -13.44 -0.83 -10.65
CA GLN A 133 -14.22 0.37 -10.36
C GLN A 133 -14.05 0.86 -8.92
N GLU A 134 -13.95 -0.05 -7.95
CA GLU A 134 -13.76 0.29 -6.54
C GLU A 134 -12.31 0.68 -6.27
N LEU A 135 -11.37 -0.04 -6.86
CA LEU A 135 -9.94 0.24 -6.75
C LEU A 135 -9.59 1.67 -7.18
N GLU A 136 -10.16 2.13 -8.31
CA GLU A 136 -9.92 3.48 -8.81
C GLU A 136 -10.56 4.58 -7.94
N ARG A 137 -11.64 4.27 -7.18
CA ARG A 137 -12.24 5.24 -6.24
C ARG A 137 -11.32 5.57 -5.08
N TRP A 138 -10.53 4.61 -4.63
CA TRP A 138 -9.61 4.79 -3.49
C TRP A 138 -8.24 5.31 -3.91
N ARG A 139 -7.97 5.37 -5.22
CA ARG A 139 -6.63 5.65 -5.73
C ARG A 139 -6.21 7.11 -5.60
N ILE A 140 -5.04 7.31 -5.02
CA ILE A 140 -4.35 8.61 -4.94
C ILE A 140 -3.44 8.79 -6.16
#